data_AF-A0A3B4CRA7-F1
#
_entry.id   AF-A0A3B4CRA7-F1
#
_cell.length_a   1.000
_cell.length_b   1.000
_cell.length_c   1.000
_cell.angle_alpha   90.00
_cell.angle_beta   90.00
_cell.angle_gamma   90.00
#
_symmetry.space_group_name_H-M   'P 1'
#
loop_
_entity.id
_entity.type
_entity.pdbx_description
1 polymer ?
#
loop_
_entity_poly.entity_id
_entity_poly.type
_entity_poly.pdbx_seq_one_letter_code
_entity_poly.pdbx_strand_id
1 'polypeptide(L)'
;SITLFYICFILVLLLQCSPIGGQCLVDQGTSSVCIASLSSLEEYYAENTNQPNRLNERSLAAWTYMETRDLTRVPQVIYEARCLTSHSCSGVEIGSSVESIPIAVKMPVLRKYPGCPFPTMEFESVNVACICATTRQN
;
A
#
# COMPACT_ATOMS: atom_id res chain seq x y z
N SER A 1 -22.75 45.85 -15.77
CA SER A 1 -21.30 45.76 -16.06
C SER A 1 -20.50 45.42 -14.80
N ILE A 2 -20.64 46.20 -13.71
CA ILE A 2 -19.89 46.00 -12.44
C ILE A 2 -20.18 44.67 -11.75
N THR A 3 -21.43 44.21 -11.75
CA THR A 3 -21.85 42.92 -11.16
C THR A 3 -21.24 41.71 -11.86
N LEU A 4 -21.08 41.75 -13.19
CA LEU A 4 -20.41 40.69 -13.95
C LEU A 4 -18.91 40.62 -13.60
N PHE A 5 -18.29 41.78 -13.36
CA PHE A 5 -16.89 41.88 -13.00
C PHE A 5 -16.61 41.27 -11.62
N TYR A 6 -17.49 41.53 -10.64
CA TYR A 6 -17.40 40.92 -9.31
C TYR A 6 -17.65 39.41 -9.34
N ILE A 7 -18.63 38.93 -10.12
CA ILE A 7 -18.88 37.49 -10.26
C ILE A 7 -17.69 36.80 -10.93
N CYS A 8 -17.10 37.41 -11.96
CA CYS A 8 -15.90 36.89 -12.62
C CYS A 8 -14.69 36.90 -11.67
N PHE A 9 -14.52 37.95 -10.87
CA PHE A 9 -13.43 38.04 -9.90
C PHE A 9 -13.57 37.01 -8.76
N ILE A 10 -14.80 36.78 -8.28
CA ILE A 10 -15.12 35.73 -7.30
C ILE A 10 -14.91 34.34 -7.92
N LEU A 11 -15.33 34.10 -9.17
CA LEU A 11 -15.05 32.85 -9.87
C LEU A 11 -13.55 32.62 -10.07
N VAL A 12 -12.82 33.65 -10.46
CA VAL A 12 -11.37 33.60 -10.63
C VAL A 12 -10.69 33.31 -9.31
N LEU A 13 -11.11 33.91 -8.19
CA LEU A 13 -10.64 33.62 -6.83
C LEU A 13 -10.97 32.18 -6.37
N LEU A 14 -12.16 31.67 -6.66
CA LEU A 14 -12.57 30.29 -6.36
C LEU A 14 -11.88 29.25 -7.26
N LEU A 15 -11.36 29.66 -8.42
CA LEU A 15 -10.57 28.83 -9.33
C LEU A 15 -9.06 28.83 -9.00
N GLN A 16 -8.58 29.71 -8.11
CA GLN A 16 -7.18 29.70 -7.63
C GLN A 16 -7.05 28.75 -6.44
N CYS A 17 -7.24 27.46 -6.68
CA CYS A 17 -6.68 26.47 -5.77
C CYS A 17 -5.18 26.35 -6.12
N SER A 18 -4.39 27.34 -5.69
CA SER A 18 -2.94 27.21 -5.73
C SER A 18 -2.58 26.05 -4.82
N PRO A 19 -1.95 24.96 -5.30
CA PRO A 19 -1.24 24.12 -4.36
C PRO A 19 -0.18 25.03 -3.76
N ILE A 20 -0.32 25.37 -2.48
CA ILE A 20 0.84 25.77 -1.69
C ILE A 20 1.80 24.61 -1.89
N GLY A 21 2.84 24.83 -2.70
CA GLY A 21 3.76 23.79 -3.12
C GLY A 21 4.13 22.96 -1.91
N GLY A 22 3.76 21.68 -1.95
CA GLY A 22 3.95 20.75 -0.85
C GLY A 22 5.44 20.57 -0.60
N GLN A 23 5.99 21.44 0.24
CA GLN A 23 7.27 21.18 0.89
C GLN A 23 6.98 20.04 1.85
N CYS A 24 7.45 18.85 1.50
CA CYS A 24 7.42 17.71 2.41
C CYS A 24 8.11 18.16 3.71
N LEU A 25 7.36 18.20 4.80
CA LEU A 25 7.92 18.53 6.11
C LEU A 25 8.82 17.36 6.52
N VAL A 26 10.12 17.62 6.44
CA VAL A 26 11.21 16.77 6.88
C VAL A 26 11.12 16.64 8.39
N ASP A 27 10.86 15.42 8.91
CA ASP A 27 11.18 15.09 10.30
C ASP A 27 12.45 14.23 10.33
N GLN A 28 13.45 14.71 11.06
CA GLN A 28 14.78 14.10 11.14
C GLN A 28 14.70 12.83 12.00
N GLY A 29 14.40 11.68 11.36
CA GLY A 29 14.43 10.39 12.06
C GLY A 29 13.80 9.22 11.32
N THR A 30 13.10 9.46 10.20
CA THR A 30 12.56 8.40 9.36
C THR A 30 12.96 8.65 7.90
N SER A 31 13.42 7.61 7.20
CA SER A 31 13.72 7.66 5.78
C SER A 31 12.44 7.95 4.99
N SER A 32 12.09 9.23 4.85
CA SER A 32 10.92 9.67 4.09
C SER A 32 11.35 9.95 2.65
N VAL A 33 10.91 9.10 1.74
CA VAL A 33 11.11 9.28 0.30
C VAL A 33 10.12 10.35 -0.17
N CYS A 34 10.64 11.51 -0.59
CA CYS A 34 9.83 12.55 -1.23
C CYS A 34 9.64 12.19 -2.70
N ILE A 35 8.47 11.66 -3.03
CA ILE A 35 8.15 11.25 -4.39
C ILE A 35 7.69 12.48 -5.16
N ALA A 36 8.63 13.09 -5.89
CA ALA A 36 8.44 14.36 -6.61
C ALA A 36 7.77 14.18 -7.99
N SER A 37 7.71 12.95 -8.51
CA SER A 37 7.11 12.65 -9.82
C SER A 37 6.55 11.22 -9.88
N LEU A 38 5.60 10.99 -10.80
CA LEU A 38 5.05 9.66 -11.07
C LEU A 38 6.12 8.66 -11.53
N SER A 39 7.15 9.12 -12.27
CA SER A 39 8.27 8.28 -12.69
C SER A 39 9.15 7.82 -11.52
N SER A 40 9.40 8.70 -10.54
CA SER A 40 10.13 8.33 -9.31
C SER A 40 9.34 7.36 -8.44
N LEU A 41 8.00 7.43 -8.49
CA LEU A 41 7.10 6.49 -7.81
C LEU A 41 7.17 5.10 -8.45
N GLU A 42 7.16 5.04 -9.79
CA GLU A 42 7.25 3.78 -10.54
C GLU A 42 8.60 3.08 -10.32
N GLU A 43 9.72 3.82 -10.35
CA GLU A 43 11.04 3.27 -10.03
C GLU A 43 11.14 2.78 -8.58
N TYR A 44 10.61 3.55 -7.61
CA TYR A 44 10.56 3.14 -6.21
C TYR A 44 9.75 1.86 -6.00
N TYR A 45 8.57 1.75 -6.64
CA TYR A 45 7.79 0.52 -6.57
C TYR A 45 8.46 -0.66 -7.27
N ALA A 46 9.17 -0.45 -8.39
CA ALA A 46 9.93 -1.49 -9.07
C ALA A 46 11.11 -2.00 -8.23
N GLU A 47 11.78 -1.12 -7.49
CA GLU A 47 12.87 -1.50 -6.58
C GLU A 47 12.34 -2.28 -5.37
N ASN A 48 11.23 -1.84 -4.77
CA ASN A 48 10.62 -2.50 -3.60
C ASN A 48 9.82 -3.78 -3.92
N THR A 49 9.46 -4.02 -5.19
CA THR A 49 8.81 -5.27 -5.62
C THR A 49 9.83 -6.37 -5.90
N ASN A 50 11.11 -6.05 -6.09
CA ASN A 50 12.18 -7.01 -6.20
C ASN A 50 12.56 -7.54 -4.81
N GLN A 51 11.77 -8.52 -4.34
CA GLN A 51 12.04 -9.18 -3.09
C GLN A 51 13.45 -9.80 -3.10
N PRO A 52 14.33 -9.48 -2.14
CA PRO A 52 15.70 -9.96 -2.16
C PRO A 52 15.72 -11.48 -2.26
N ASN A 53 16.45 -11.99 -3.26
CA ASN A 53 16.71 -13.41 -3.47
C ASN A 53 15.48 -14.33 -3.57
N ARG A 54 14.32 -13.84 -4.07
CA ARG A 54 13.08 -14.65 -4.20
C ARG A 54 12.66 -15.27 -2.85
N LEU A 55 12.65 -14.45 -1.80
CA LEU A 55 12.36 -14.88 -0.43
C LEU A 55 11.04 -15.66 -0.31
N ASN A 56 10.01 -15.26 -1.05
CA ASN A 56 8.71 -15.93 -1.10
C ASN A 56 8.80 -17.42 -1.49
N GLU A 57 9.78 -17.81 -2.31
CA GLU A 57 9.97 -19.18 -2.78
C GLU A 57 10.88 -20.01 -1.87
N ARG A 58 11.78 -19.34 -1.14
CA ARG A 58 12.78 -19.99 -0.27
C ARG A 58 12.38 -20.05 1.20
N SER A 59 11.27 -19.41 1.56
CA SER A 59 10.70 -19.47 2.91
C SER A 59 10.23 -20.89 3.24
N LEU A 60 10.34 -21.28 4.52
CA LEU A 60 9.72 -22.51 5.03
C LEU A 60 8.19 -22.46 4.90
N ALA A 61 7.60 -21.28 5.02
CA ALA A 61 6.20 -21.01 4.70
C ALA A 61 6.17 -20.18 3.41
N ALA A 62 6.30 -20.83 2.26
CA ALA A 62 6.35 -20.18 0.94
C ALA A 62 5.01 -19.54 0.57
N TRP A 63 5.04 -18.48 -0.26
CA TRP A 63 3.85 -17.77 -0.72
C TRP A 63 3.94 -17.32 -2.17
N THR A 64 2.77 -17.05 -2.75
CA THR A 64 2.63 -16.33 -4.02
C THR A 64 1.94 -14.99 -3.78
N TYR A 65 2.15 -14.03 -4.68
CA TYR A 65 1.44 -12.75 -4.66
C TYR A 65 0.23 -12.81 -5.58
N MET A 66 -0.94 -12.44 -5.05
CA MET A 66 -2.16 -12.26 -5.83
C MET A 66 -2.45 -10.77 -5.99
N GLU A 67 -2.80 -10.36 -7.22
CA GLU A 67 -3.22 -9.00 -7.51
C GLU A 67 -4.63 -8.73 -6.97
N THR A 68 -4.75 -7.72 -6.12
CA THR A 68 -6.03 -7.14 -5.66
C THR A 68 -6.19 -5.75 -6.28
N ARG A 69 -7.22 -5.56 -7.12
CA ARG A 69 -7.48 -4.30 -7.83
C ARG A 69 -8.74 -3.60 -7.32
N ASP A 70 -8.62 -2.33 -6.94
CA ASP A 70 -9.71 -1.43 -6.57
C ASP A 70 -9.57 -0.09 -7.30
N LEU A 71 -10.50 0.20 -8.21
CA LEU A 71 -10.47 1.41 -9.05
C LEU A 71 -10.76 2.69 -8.24
N THR A 72 -11.38 2.55 -7.08
CA THR A 72 -11.77 3.66 -6.19
C THR A 72 -10.67 3.99 -5.17
N ARG A 73 -9.52 3.32 -5.23
CA ARG A 73 -8.43 3.45 -4.26
C ARG A 73 -7.11 3.85 -4.92
N VAL A 74 -6.21 4.45 -4.17
CA VAL A 74 -4.79 4.60 -4.52
C VAL A 74 -3.93 3.97 -3.42
N PRO A 75 -3.00 3.05 -3.75
CA PRO A 75 -2.77 2.48 -5.07
C PRO A 75 -3.94 1.59 -5.53
N GLN A 76 -4.21 1.58 -6.83
CA GLN A 76 -5.31 0.78 -7.40
C GLN A 76 -5.00 -0.71 -7.32
N VAL A 77 -3.74 -1.08 -7.48
CA VAL A 77 -3.26 -2.46 -7.44
C VAL A 77 -2.45 -2.66 -6.15
N ILE A 78 -2.80 -3.69 -5.39
CA ILE A 78 -2.04 -4.16 -4.23
C ILE A 78 -1.79 -5.65 -4.42
N TYR A 79 -0.55 -6.09 -4.22
CA TYR A 79 -0.18 -7.51 -4.27
C TYR A 79 -0.22 -8.09 -2.86
N GLU A 80 -1.08 -9.08 -2.64
CA GLU A 80 -1.25 -9.76 -1.36
C GLU A 80 -0.62 -11.15 -1.34
N ALA A 81 0.15 -11.44 -0.29
CA ALA A 81 0.72 -12.75 -0.06
C ALA A 81 -0.36 -13.80 0.25
N ARG A 82 -0.25 -14.95 -0.42
CA ARG A 82 -1.06 -16.15 -0.19
C ARG A 82 -0.13 -17.33 0.07
N CYS A 83 -0.25 -17.91 1.26
CA CYS A 83 0.56 -19.06 1.64
C CYS A 83 0.24 -20.25 0.73
N LEU A 84 1.26 -20.98 0.28
CA LEU A 84 1.08 -22.14 -0.60
C LEU A 84 0.53 -23.36 0.16
N THR A 85 0.76 -23.41 1.46
CA THR A 85 0.26 -24.43 2.39
C THR A 85 -0.37 -23.75 3.60
N SER A 86 -1.23 -24.45 4.33
CA SER A 86 -1.84 -23.95 5.58
C SER A 86 -1.37 -24.73 6.81
N HIS A 87 -1.26 -26.06 6.73
CA HIS A 87 -0.96 -26.94 7.86
C HIS A 87 0.42 -27.61 7.79
N SER A 88 1.34 -26.98 7.06
CA SER A 88 2.70 -27.49 6.93
C SER A 88 3.67 -26.38 6.55
N CYS A 89 4.94 -26.64 6.82
CA CYS A 89 6.06 -25.83 6.38
C CYS A 89 7.09 -26.74 5.71
N SER A 90 7.72 -26.25 4.65
CA SER A 90 8.77 -26.97 3.95
C SER A 90 9.97 -27.23 4.87
N GLY A 91 10.55 -28.43 4.81
CA GLY A 91 11.76 -28.78 5.55
C GLY A 91 11.59 -28.97 7.07
N VAL A 92 10.36 -28.97 7.57
CA VAL A 92 10.06 -29.26 8.99
C VAL A 92 9.63 -30.73 9.13
N GLU A 93 10.20 -31.46 10.09
CA GLU A 93 9.99 -32.90 10.27
C GLU A 93 8.54 -33.27 10.65
N ILE A 94 8.15 -34.49 10.28
CA ILE A 94 6.86 -35.13 10.60
C ILE A 94 6.84 -35.40 12.11
N GLY A 95 6.33 -34.45 12.89
CA GLY A 95 6.22 -34.58 14.34
C GLY A 95 5.90 -33.27 15.05
N SER A 96 6.33 -32.14 14.49
CA SER A 96 5.91 -30.82 14.95
C SER A 96 4.64 -30.38 14.22
N SER A 97 3.55 -30.16 14.96
CA SER A 97 2.36 -29.51 14.42
C SER A 97 2.72 -28.04 14.12
N VAL A 98 2.86 -27.71 12.85
CA VAL A 98 3.19 -26.37 12.36
C VAL A 98 2.19 -25.91 11.32
N GLU A 99 2.01 -24.59 11.23
CA GLU A 99 1.11 -23.93 10.29
C GLU A 99 1.82 -22.79 9.58
N SER A 100 1.43 -22.61 8.31
CA SER A 100 1.82 -21.47 7.51
C SER A 100 0.76 -20.37 7.69
N ILE A 101 1.16 -19.25 8.28
CA ILE A 101 0.27 -18.18 8.71
C ILE A 101 0.59 -16.91 7.91
N PRO A 102 -0.40 -16.27 7.25
CA PRO A 102 -0.17 -15.00 6.58
C PRO A 102 0.08 -13.89 7.60
N ILE A 103 1.07 -13.04 7.34
CA ILE A 103 1.32 -11.81 8.08
C ILE A 103 0.68 -10.64 7.35
N ALA A 104 -0.19 -9.93 8.06
CA ALA A 104 -0.80 -8.71 7.57
C ALA A 104 -0.18 -7.46 8.19
N VAL A 105 -0.08 -6.40 7.40
CA VAL A 105 0.28 -5.04 7.87
C VAL A 105 -0.89 -4.09 7.63
N LYS A 106 -1.01 -3.06 8.46
CA LYS A 106 -1.95 -1.95 8.23
C LYS A 106 -1.33 -0.98 7.23
N MET A 107 -1.82 -1.03 6.00
CA MET A 107 -1.37 -0.17 4.91
C MET A 107 -2.30 1.04 4.77
N PRO A 108 -1.78 2.28 4.73
CA PRO A 108 -2.60 3.45 4.42
C PRO A 108 -2.96 3.45 2.93
N VAL A 109 -4.22 3.77 2.63
CA VAL A 109 -4.75 3.87 1.27
C VAL A 109 -5.59 5.13 1.13
N LEU A 110 -5.67 5.68 -0.08
CA LEU A 110 -6.51 6.84 -0.36
C LEU A 110 -7.76 6.39 -1.11
N ARG A 111 -8.95 6.61 -0.55
CA ARG A 111 -10.24 6.29 -1.19
C ARG A 111 -10.86 7.50 -1.87
N LYS A 112 -11.35 7.29 -3.09
CA LYS A 112 -12.10 8.24 -3.91
C LYS A 112 -13.58 7.95 -3.77
N TYR A 113 -14.32 8.89 -3.20
CA TYR A 113 -15.78 8.80 -3.09
C TYR A 113 -16.46 9.68 -4.14
N PRO A 114 -17.51 9.19 -4.81
CA PRO A 114 -18.29 10.02 -5.70
C PRO A 114 -18.91 11.19 -4.93
N GLY A 115 -18.65 12.42 -5.38
CA GLY A 115 -19.12 13.65 -4.74
C GLY A 115 -18.14 14.26 -3.73
N CYS A 116 -17.02 13.61 -3.42
CA CYS A 116 -15.96 14.19 -2.61
C CYS A 116 -14.82 14.69 -3.51
N PRO A 117 -14.43 15.98 -3.44
CA PRO A 117 -13.36 16.53 -4.28
C PRO A 117 -11.97 16.03 -3.87
N PHE A 118 -11.81 15.56 -2.64
CA PHE A 118 -10.54 15.07 -2.10
C PHE A 118 -10.66 13.62 -1.64
N PRO A 119 -9.61 12.80 -1.85
CA PRO A 119 -9.61 11.44 -1.35
C PRO A 119 -9.41 11.39 0.17
N THR A 120 -9.99 10.37 0.80
CA THR A 120 -9.91 10.14 2.24
C THR A 120 -8.84 9.08 2.54
N MET A 121 -8.04 9.30 3.58
CA MET A 121 -7.09 8.29 4.05
C MET A 121 -7.81 7.23 4.89
N GLU A 122 -7.58 5.96 4.55
CA GLU A 122 -8.09 4.79 5.24
C GLU A 122 -6.97 3.77 5.46
N PHE A 123 -7.21 2.75 6.29
CA PHE A 123 -6.25 1.68 6.55
C PHE A 123 -6.81 0.33 6.13
N GLU A 124 -6.05 -0.41 5.34
CA GLU A 124 -6.38 -1.76 4.91
C GLU A 124 -5.38 -2.77 5.47
N SER A 125 -5.88 -3.97 5.79
CA SER A 125 -5.05 -5.08 6.24
C SER A 125 -4.55 -5.85 5.02
N VAL A 126 -3.26 -5.73 4.70
CA VAL A 126 -2.64 -6.32 3.51
C VAL A 126 -1.70 -7.44 3.92
N ASN A 127 -1.91 -8.65 3.41
CA ASN A 127 -0.98 -9.76 3.63
C ASN A 127 0.31 -9.53 2.84
N VAL A 128 1.47 -9.49 3.52
CA VAL A 128 2.76 -9.17 2.87
C VAL A 128 3.70 -10.37 2.76
N ALA A 129 3.52 -11.37 3.62
CA ALA A 129 4.34 -12.57 3.70
C ALA A 129 3.59 -13.71 4.39
N CYS A 130 4.20 -14.89 4.43
CA CYS A 130 3.79 -15.99 5.29
C CYS A 130 4.93 -16.40 6.23
N ILE A 131 4.56 -16.87 7.42
CA ILE A 131 5.50 -17.42 8.41
C ILE A 131 5.12 -18.84 8.77
N CYS A 132 6.12 -19.60 9.20
CA CYS A 132 5.92 -20.90 9.82
C CYS A 132 5.86 -20.72 11.33
N ALA A 133 4.81 -21.22 11.98
CA ALA A 133 4.69 -21.22 13.42
C ALA A 133 4.20 -22.59 13.91
N THR A 134 4.50 -22.93 15.16
CA THR A 134 3.87 -24.08 15.80
C THR A 134 2.37 -23.85 15.93
N THR A 135 1.57 -24.87 15.62
CA THR A 135 0.12 -24.85 15.79
C THR A 135 -0.23 -24.51 17.24
N ARG A 136 -1.31 -23.75 17.44
CA ARG A 136 -1.79 -23.43 18.79
C ARG A 136 -2.12 -24.72 19.54
N GLN A 137 -1.48 -24.92 20.69
CA GLN A 137 -1.95 -25.86 21.70
C GLN A 137 -3.09 -25.15 22.46
N ASN A 138 -4.29 -25.73 22.42
CA ASN A 138 -5.41 -25.29 23.24
C ASN A 138 -5.20 -25.70 24.71
#